data_AF-A0A5N9HVF8-F1
#
_entry.id   AF-A0A5N9HVF8-F1
#
_cell.length_a   1.000
_cell.length_b   1.000
_cell.length_c   1.000
_cell.angle_alpha   90.00
_cell.angle_beta   90.00
_cell.angle_gamma   90.00
#
_symmetry.space_group_name_H-M   'P 1'
#
loop_
_entity.id
_entity.type
_entity.pdbx_description
1 polymer ?
#
loop_
_entity_poly.entity_id
_entity_poly.type
_entity_poly.pdbx_seq_one_letter_code
_entity_poly.pdbx_strand_id
1 'polypeptide(L)' 'MPWLTETLAHHSEPIDPVLWDWISAEINHLLGISSGVMVVLLGALIMVLPMALLVMARRRF' A
#
# COMPACT_ATOMS: atom_id res chain seq x y z
N MET A 1 3.96 21.89 -13.30
CA MET A 1 5.26 21.21 -13.44
C MET A 1 5.07 20.02 -14.37
N PRO A 2 5.50 20.08 -15.65
CA PRO A 2 5.19 19.05 -16.65
C PRO A 2 5.69 17.64 -16.26
N TRP A 3 6.74 17.57 -15.43
CA TRP A 3 7.28 16.32 -14.90
C TRP A 3 6.36 15.58 -13.91
N LEU A 4 5.46 16.28 -13.18
CA LEU A 4 4.49 15.59 -12.30
C LEU A 4 3.49 14.76 -13.10
N THR A 5 3.01 15.32 -14.21
CA THR A 5 2.10 14.64 -15.15
C THR A 5 2.76 13.45 -15.83
N GLU A 6 4.02 13.56 -16.25
CA GLU A 6 4.76 12.43 -16.84
C GLU A 6 5.08 11.31 -15.82
N THR A 7 5.28 11.65 -14.55
CA THR A 7 5.53 10.66 -13.48
C THR A 7 4.23 9.96 -13.08
N LEU A 8 3.10 10.68 -13.04
CA LEU A 8 1.79 10.10 -12.75
C LEU A 8 1.24 9.28 -13.93
N ALA A 9 1.59 9.66 -15.17
CA ALA A 9 1.26 8.94 -16.39
C ALA A 9 2.24 7.81 -16.75
N HIS A 10 3.25 7.54 -15.89
CA HIS A 10 4.24 6.49 -16.12
C HIS A 10 3.69 5.06 -15.93
N HIS A 11 2.45 4.94 -15.45
CA HIS A 11 1.73 3.66 -15.41
C HIS A 11 1.11 3.43 -16.78
N SER A 12 1.82 2.64 -17.60
CA SER A 12 1.51 2.40 -19.01
C SER A 12 0.16 1.71 -19.27
N GLU A 13 -0.50 1.17 -18.25
CA GLU A 13 -1.84 0.58 -18.39
C GLU A 13 -2.64 0.68 -17.06
N PRO A 14 -3.94 0.98 -17.12
CA PRO A 14 -4.84 0.83 -15.97
C PRO A 14 -4.82 -0.63 -15.46
N ILE A 15 -5.02 -0.80 -14.15
CA ILE A 15 -5.19 -2.14 -13.59
C ILE A 15 -6.40 -2.84 -14.22
N ASP A 16 -6.24 -4.12 -14.58
CA ASP A 16 -7.35 -4.92 -15.09
C ASP A 16 -8.39 -5.14 -13.97
N PRO A 17 -9.65 -4.70 -14.17
CA PRO A 17 -10.67 -4.80 -13.13
C PRO A 17 -11.10 -6.24 -12.83
N VAL A 18 -11.10 -7.13 -13.83
CA VAL A 18 -11.46 -8.55 -13.66
C VAL A 18 -10.40 -9.26 -12.83
N LEU A 19 -9.13 -9.00 -13.14
CA LEU A 19 -8.02 -9.56 -12.36
C LEU A 19 -8.03 -9.03 -10.92
N TRP A 20 -8.26 -7.72 -10.75
CA TRP A 20 -8.33 -7.10 -9.43
C TRP A 20 -9.42 -7.69 -8.54
N ASP A 21 -10.62 -7.89 -9.12
CA ASP A 21 -11.75 -8.48 -8.41
C ASP A 21 -11.47 -9.94 -8.04
N TRP A 22 -10.87 -10.72 -8.97
CA TRP A 22 -10.50 -12.11 -8.70
C TRP A 22 -9.46 -12.21 -7.56
N ILE A 23 -8.37 -11.43 -7.61
CA ILE A 23 -7.35 -11.42 -6.56
C ILE A 23 -7.95 -11.00 -5.23
N SER A 24 -8.79 -9.96 -5.22
CA SER A 24 -9.43 -9.48 -4.00
C SER A 24 -10.32 -10.56 -3.37
N ALA A 25 -11.09 -11.27 -4.18
CA ALA A 25 -11.92 -12.38 -3.70
C ALA A 25 -11.08 -13.53 -3.14
N GLU A 26 -9.98 -13.88 -3.80
CA GLU A 26 -9.08 -14.95 -3.34
C GLU A 26 -8.41 -14.58 -2.00
N ILE A 27 -7.94 -13.34 -1.85
CA ILE A 27 -7.39 -12.83 -0.58
C ILE A 27 -8.46 -12.89 0.52
N ASN A 28 -9.70 -12.48 0.21
CA ASN A 28 -10.79 -12.54 1.18
C ASN A 28 -11.05 -13.97 1.66
N HIS A 29 -11.04 -14.92 0.73
CA HIS A 29 -11.27 -16.33 1.01
C HIS A 29 -10.13 -16.94 1.85
N LEU A 30 -8.87 -16.66 1.50
CA LEU A 30 -7.71 -17.26 2.17
C LEU A 30 -7.47 -16.69 3.57
N LEU A 31 -7.67 -15.38 3.76
CA LEU A 31 -7.35 -14.71 5.03
C LEU A 31 -8.56 -14.55 5.94
N GLY A 32 -9.78 -14.76 5.46
CA GLY A 32 -11.01 -14.54 6.21
C GLY A 32 -11.26 -13.07 6.57
N ILE A 33 -10.53 -12.14 5.96
CA ILE A 33 -10.63 -10.68 6.13
C ILE A 33 -10.67 -10.02 4.77
N SER A 34 -11.22 -8.81 4.66
CA SER A 34 -11.23 -8.12 3.38
C SER A 34 -9.81 -7.74 2.91
N SER A 35 -9.57 -7.81 1.61
CA SER A 35 -8.32 -7.42 0.96
C SER A 35 -7.95 -5.96 1.28
N GLY A 36 -8.95 -5.08 1.40
CA GLY A 36 -8.77 -3.71 1.88
C GLY A 36 -8.22 -3.63 3.32
N VAL A 37 -8.71 -4.46 4.24
CA VAL A 37 -8.17 -4.53 5.60
C VAL A 37 -6.73 -5.03 5.59
N MET A 38 -6.42 -6.05 4.76
CA MET A 38 -5.06 -6.53 4.60
C MET A 38 -4.10 -5.42 4.13
N VAL A 39 -4.50 -4.61 3.14
CA VAL A 39 -3.70 -3.48 2.64
C VAL A 39 -3.44 -2.46 3.74
N VAL A 40 -4.47 -2.11 4.53
CA VAL A 40 -4.33 -1.17 5.66
C VAL A 40 -3.36 -1.71 6.71
N LEU A 41 -3.47 -2.99 7.07
CA LEU A 41 -2.58 -3.63 8.04
C LEU A 41 -1.13 -3.66 7.54
N LEU A 42 -0.91 -3.99 6.27
CA LEU A 42 0.42 -3.99 5.67
C LEU A 42 1.01 -2.59 5.64
N GLY A 43 0.24 -1.59 5.25
CA GLY A 43 0.65 -0.19 5.28
C GLY A 43 1.03 0.27 6.69
N ALA A 44 0.22 -0.08 7.69
CA ALA A 44 0.51 0.20 9.10
C ALA A 44 1.80 -0.49 9.57
N LEU A 45 2.02 -1.75 9.19
CA LEU A 45 3.24 -2.50 9.51
C LEU A 45 4.48 -1.85 8.88
N ILE A 46 4.40 -1.45 7.61
CA ILE A 46 5.49 -0.74 6.92
C ILE A 46 5.83 0.56 7.65
N MET A 47 4.82 1.26 8.18
CA MET A 47 5.00 2.50 8.94
C MET A 47 5.65 2.31 10.32
N VAL A 48 5.71 1.09 10.86
CA VAL A 48 6.33 0.84 12.17
C VAL A 48 7.80 1.26 12.18
N LEU A 49 8.55 0.94 11.13
CA LEU A 49 9.98 1.22 11.05
C LEU A 49 10.31 2.73 11.02
N PRO A 50 9.74 3.56 10.11
CA PRO A 50 10.00 5.00 10.12
C PRO A 50 9.53 5.65 11.42
N MET A 51 8.40 5.20 11.99
CA MET A 51 7.91 5.73 13.27
C MET A 51 8.84 5.37 14.44
N ALA A 52 9.36 4.14 14.48
CA ALA A 52 10.34 3.74 15.48
C ALA A 52 11.63 4.57 15.39
N LEU A 53 12.12 4.82 14.18
CA LEU A 53 13.28 5.69 13.96
C LEU A 53 13.02 7.13 14.42
N LEU A 54 11.85 7.69 14.14
CA LEU A 54 11.48 9.03 14.62
C LEU A 54 11.42 9.12 16.14
N VAL A 55 10.86 8.09 16.81
CA VAL A 55 10.82 8.02 18.27
C VAL A 55 12.24 7.90 18.85
N MET A 56 13.08 7.04 18.27
CA MET A 56 14.48 6.90 18.69
C MET A 56 15.26 8.21 18.50
N ALA A 57 15.11 8.86 17.36
CA ALA A 57 15.76 10.14 17.07
C ALA A 57 15.34 11.21 18.08
N ARG A 58 14.04 11.33 18.38
CA ARG A 58 13.56 12.28 19.40
C ARG A 58 14.07 12.00 20.82
N ARG A 59 14.39 10.76 21.16
CA ARG A 59 14.97 10.41 22.47
C ARG A 59 16.48 10.66 22.55
N ARG A 60 17.14 10.94 21.42
CA ARG A 60 18.59 11.19 21.34
C ARG A 60 18.95 12.67 21.47
N PHE A 61 17.98 13.57 21.26
CA PHE A 61 18.08 15.02 21.51
C PHE A 61 17.41 15.37 22.83
#